data_AF-A0A5B7DY88-F1
#
_entry.id   AF-A0A5B7DY88-F1
#
_cell.length_a   1.000
_cell.length_b   1.000
_cell.length_c   1.000
_cell.angle_alpha   90.00
_cell.angle_beta   90.00
_cell.angle_gamma   90.00
#
_symmetry.space_group_name_H-M   'P 1'
#
loop_
_entity.id
_entity.type
_entity.pdbx_description
1 polymer ?
#
loop_
_entity_poly.entity_id
_entity_poly.type
_entity_poly.pdbx_seq_one_letter_code
_entity_poly.pdbx_strand_id
1 'polypeptide(L)' 'MTLEAQDRIVKKLRKGRCLRDVKKYIFPQRCVETWNSLSEKVVSAKSVHSFKEKLDKCRYGDGAT' A
#
# COMPACT_ATOMS: atom_id res chain seq x y z
N MET A 1 -5.49 -3.94 -31.44
CA MET A 1 -6.14 -4.97 -30.60
C MET A 1 -5.08 -6.02 -30.31
N THR A 2 -4.44 -6.12 -29.14
CA THR A 2 -4.75 -5.70 -27.77
C THR A 2 -3.48 -5.11 -27.12
N LEU A 3 -3.53 -3.83 -26.72
CA LEU A 3 -2.49 -3.14 -25.97
C LEU A 3 -2.78 -3.33 -24.47
N GLU A 4 -2.69 -4.56 -23.97
CA GLU A 4 -2.64 -4.79 -22.53
C GLU A 4 -1.17 -4.92 -22.14
N ALA A 5 -0.42 -3.84 -22.33
CA ALA A 5 0.64 -3.57 -21.37
C ALA A 5 -0.11 -3.33 -20.06
N GLN A 6 -0.34 -4.40 -19.30
CA GLN A 6 -0.67 -4.27 -17.90
C GLN A 6 0.53 -3.52 -17.33
N ASP A 7 0.42 -2.19 -17.30
CA ASP A 7 1.26 -1.34 -16.48
C ASP A 7 1.32 -2.08 -15.16
N ARG A 8 2.49 -2.62 -14.83
CA ARG A 8 2.69 -3.33 -13.59
C ARG A 8 2.58 -2.22 -12.57
N ILE A 9 1.35 -1.88 -12.14
CA ILE A 9 1.06 -0.70 -11.34
C ILE A 9 1.83 -0.90 -10.05
N VAL A 10 3.03 -0.33 -10.01
CA VAL A 10 3.87 -0.38 -8.84
C VAL A 10 3.20 0.63 -7.90
N LYS A 11 2.31 0.15 -7.03
CA LYS A 11 1.57 0.97 -6.05
C LYS A 11 2.48 1.45 -4.92
N LYS A 12 3.70 1.86 -5.25
CA LYS A 12 4.68 2.40 -4.31
C LYS A 12 4.54 3.91 -4.25
N LEU A 13 4.54 4.43 -3.03
CA LEU A 13 4.47 5.86 -2.76
C LEU A 13 5.89 6.44 -2.81
N ARG A 14 6.05 7.60 -3.45
CA ARG A 14 7.30 8.36 -3.41
C ARG A 14 7.38 9.15 -2.11
N LYS A 15 8.51 9.02 -1.40
CA LYS A 15 8.82 9.85 -0.23
C LYS A 15 9.36 11.19 -0.72
N GLY A 16 8.67 12.27 -0.39
CA GLY A 16 9.05 13.63 -0.77
C GLY A 16 9.68 14.37 0.40
N ARG A 17 10.17 15.59 0.16
CA ARG A 17 10.48 16.51 1.26
C ARG A 17 9.16 16.93 1.92
N CYS A 18 9.10 16.88 3.25
CA CYS A 18 8.01 17.46 4.01
C CYS A 18 8.10 18.99 3.90
N LEU A 19 7.38 19.55 2.93
CA LEU A 19 7.06 20.98 2.94
C LEU A 19 6.14 21.22 4.14
N ARG A 20 6.25 22.38 4.78
CA ARG A 20 5.53 22.74 6.02
C ARG A 20 4.02 22.91 5.82
N ASP A 21 3.44 22.19 4.88
CA ASP A 21 2.01 22.12 4.59
C ASP A 21 1.36 21.18 5.60
N VAL A 22 1.20 21.67 6.82
CA VAL A 22 0.34 21.03 7.82
C VAL A 22 -1.05 20.93 7.19
N LYS A 23 -1.52 19.70 6.92
CA LYS A 23 -2.88 19.35 6.43
C LYS A 23 -3.07 19.26 4.91
N LYS A 24 -2.07 19.58 4.07
CA LYS A 24 -2.12 19.26 2.62
C LYS A 24 -1.41 17.92 2.44
N TYR A 25 -2.06 16.95 1.79
CA TYR A 25 -1.58 15.56 1.61
C TYR A 25 -1.68 14.68 2.88
N ILE A 26 -2.88 14.14 3.08
CA ILE A 26 -3.33 13.42 4.28
C ILE A 26 -2.68 12.03 4.48
N PHE A 27 -1.70 11.64 3.67
CA PHE A 27 -0.93 10.41 3.87
C PHE A 27 0.41 10.75 4.52
N PRO A 28 0.61 10.46 5.83
CA PRO A 28 1.81 10.86 6.52
C PRO A 28 3.06 10.30 5.83
N GLN A 29 4.08 11.14 5.64
CA GLN A 29 5.38 10.72 5.09
C GLN A 29 5.98 9.54 5.90
N ARG A 30 5.67 9.45 7.21
CA ARG A 30 6.07 8.33 8.08
C ARG A 30 5.46 6.99 7.67
N CYS A 31 4.29 6.98 7.02
CA CYS A 31 3.61 5.76 6.59
C CYS A 31 4.10 5.25 5.22
N VAL A 32 4.86 6.05 4.47
CA VAL A 32 5.33 5.73 3.11
C VAL A 32 6.24 4.50 3.11
N GLU A 33 7.14 4.40 4.09
CA GLU A 33 8.06 3.25 4.21
C GLU A 33 7.28 1.97 4.53
N THR A 34 6.39 2.03 5.52
CA THR A 34 5.52 0.91 5.88
C THR A 34 4.63 0.48 4.72
N TRP A 35 4.12 1.43 3.94
CA TRP A 35 3.32 1.12 2.75
C TRP A 35 4.15 0.41 1.67
N ASN A 36 5.36 0.92 1.39
CA ASN A 36 6.24 0.37 0.36
C ASN A 36 6.83 -1.00 0.74
N SER A 37 6.85 -1.36 2.02
CA SER A 37 7.22 -2.70 2.48
C SER A 37 6.08 -3.73 2.32
N LEU A 38 4.84 -3.29 2.07
CA LEU A 38 3.73 -4.22 1.85
C LEU A 38 3.84 -4.88 0.47
N SER A 39 3.35 -6.13 0.39
CA SER A 39 3.27 -6.83 -0.88
C SER A 39 2.17 -6.23 -1.78
N GLU A 40 2.37 -6.31 -3.09
CA GLU A 40 1.41 -5.84 -4.09
C GLU A 40 0.02 -6.49 -3.89
N LYS A 41 -0.05 -7.73 -3.39
CA LYS A 41 -1.30 -8.45 -3.11
C LYS A 41 -2.13 -7.78 -2.00
N VAL A 42 -1.47 -7.24 -0.98
CA VAL A 42 -2.10 -6.49 0.12
C VAL A 42 -2.59 -5.14 -0.42
N VAL A 43 -1.71 -4.40 -1.09
CA VAL A 43 -1.99 -3.05 -1.61
C VAL A 43 -3.03 -3.04 -2.75
N SER A 44 -3.19 -4.15 -3.46
CA SER A 44 -4.19 -4.31 -4.53
C SER A 44 -5.56 -4.82 -4.07
N ALA A 45 -5.81 -4.90 -2.76
CA ALA A 45 -7.13 -5.25 -2.26
C ALA A 45 -8.22 -4.30 -2.79
N LYS A 46 -9.38 -4.89 -3.16
CA LYS A 46 -10.52 -4.16 -3.74
C LYS A 46 -11.40 -3.47 -2.70
N SER A 47 -11.27 -3.84 -1.41
CA SER A 47 -12.04 -3.29 -0.31
C SER A 47 -11.16 -3.07 0.93
N VAL A 48 -11.58 -2.19 1.82
CA VAL A 48 -10.89 -1.93 3.10
C VAL A 48 -10.86 -3.20 3.97
N HIS A 49 -11.94 -3.98 3.95
CA HIS A 49 -12.02 -5.23 4.70
C HIS A 49 -10.99 -6.26 4.19
N SER A 50 -10.92 -6.46 2.88
CA SER A 50 -9.94 -7.37 2.27
C SER A 50 -8.51 -6.87 2.44
N PHE A 51 -8.29 -5.55 2.49
CA PHE A 51 -6.98 -4.97 2.81
C PHE A 51 -6.56 -5.34 4.23
N LYS A 52 -7.46 -5.16 5.21
CA LYS A 52 -7.21 -5.49 6.62
C LYS A 52 -6.87 -6.97 6.79
N GLU A 53 -7.68 -7.88 6.25
CA GLU A 53 -7.43 -9.33 6.36
C GLU A 53 -6.05 -9.72 5.80
N LYS A 54 -5.71 -9.21 4.61
CA LYS A 54 -4.41 -9.49 3.97
C LYS A 54 -3.25 -8.87 4.75
N LEU A 55 -3.44 -7.69 5.33
CA LEU A 55 -2.44 -7.03 6.16
C LEU A 55 -2.19 -7.81 7.46
N ASP A 56 -3.26 -8.27 8.12
CA ASP A 56 -3.18 -9.07 9.35
C ASP A 56 -2.44 -10.40 9.09
N LYS A 57 -2.81 -11.11 8.01
CA LYS A 57 -2.10 -12.32 7.55
C LYS A 57 -0.62 -12.06 7.28
N CYS A 58 -0.29 -10.94 6.65
CA CYS A 58 1.10 -10.56 6.35
C CYS A 58 1.94 -10.28 7.61
N ARG A 59 1.30 -9.87 8.72
CA ARG A 59 2.00 -9.40 9.93
C ARG A 59 2.12 -10.46 11.01
N TYR A 60 1.13 -11.35 11.14
CA TYR A 60 1.08 -12.35 12.21
C TYR A 60 1.32 -13.79 11.71
N GLY A 61 1.42 -14.00 10.39
CA GLY A 61 1.35 -15.33 9.79
C GLY A 61 -0.06 -15.89 9.89
N ASP A 62 -0.35 -16.97 9.14
CA ASP A 62 -1.54 -17.78 9.42
C ASP A 62 -1.38 -18.28 10.85
N GLY A 63 -1.99 -17.58 11.79
CA GLY A 63 -2.12 -18.02 13.17
C GLY A 63 -2.90 -19.32 13.12
N ALA A 64 -2.19 -20.43 12.97
CA ALA A 64 -2.72 -21.77 13.09
C ALA A 64 -3.28 -21.87 14.51
N THR A 65 -4.60 -21.74 14.64
CA THR A 65 -5.58 -22.75 15.09
C THR A 65 -6.84 -22.02 15.56
#